data_AF-A0A495JH50-F1
#
_entry.id   AF-A0A495JH50-F1
#
_cell.length_a   1.000
_cell.length_b   1.000
_cell.length_c   1.000
_cell.angle_alpha   90.00
_cell.angle_beta   90.00
_cell.angle_gamma   90.00
#
_symmetry.space_group_name_H-M   'P 1'
#
loop_
_entity.id
_entity.type
_entity.pdbx_description
1 polymer ?
#
loop_
_entity_poly.entity_id
_entity_poly.type
_entity_poly.pdbx_seq_one_letter_code
_entity_poly.pdbx_strand_id
1 'polypeptide(L)'
;MNEITNPMTTAPSDVDPDRTPRSIDHAQMRLYQEQRLVTLLSTRDRYRMIVRYDSTWWIGDRDGFTEITSTAQTAKLDRWHERLNNGALWS
;
A
#
# COMPACT_ATOMS: atom_id res chain seq x y z
N MET A 1 -17.49 -30.10 5.47
CA MET A 1 -16.10 -29.75 5.15
C MET A 1 -16.02 -28.25 5.32
N ASN A 2 -15.43 -27.79 6.42
CA ASN A 2 -15.36 -26.37 6.73
C ASN A 2 -14.01 -25.87 6.21
N GLU A 3 -14.03 -25.19 5.06
CA GLU A 3 -12.90 -24.38 4.63
C GLU A 3 -12.78 -23.21 5.61
N ILE A 4 -11.87 -23.36 6.56
CA ILE A 4 -11.37 -22.28 7.38
C ILE A 4 -10.52 -21.43 6.43
N THR A 5 -11.13 -20.41 5.84
CA THR A 5 -10.41 -19.34 5.16
C THR A 5 -9.57 -18.64 6.22
N ASN A 6 -8.34 -19.11 6.40
CA ASN A 6 -7.35 -18.41 7.21
C ASN A 6 -7.24 -17.00 6.62
N PRO A 7 -7.49 -15.93 7.41
CA PRO A 7 -7.02 -14.62 7.00
C PRO A 7 -5.49 -14.75 6.94
N MET A 8 -4.92 -14.77 5.75
CA MET A 8 -3.50 -14.50 5.55
C MET A 8 -3.23 -13.15 6.21
N THR A 9 -2.82 -13.21 7.47
CA THR A 9 -2.29 -12.07 8.20
C THR A 9 -0.90 -11.91 7.61
N THR A 10 -0.82 -11.20 6.50
CA THR A 10 0.43 -10.91 5.81
C THR A 10 1.27 -10.08 6.76
N ALA A 11 2.17 -10.76 7.47
CA ALA A 11 3.15 -10.15 8.34
C ALA A 11 3.91 -9.07 7.53
N PRO A 12 4.36 -7.98 8.16
CA PRO A 12 4.97 -6.82 7.48
C PRO A 12 6.33 -7.11 6.80
N SER A 13 6.68 -8.38 6.55
CA SER A 13 7.93 -8.82 5.91
C SER A 13 7.73 -9.59 4.60
N ASP A 14 6.50 -9.79 4.12
CA ASP A 14 6.18 -10.61 2.93
C ASP A 14 6.21 -9.83 1.59
N VAL A 15 7.09 -8.83 1.51
CA VAL A 15 7.36 -8.16 0.23
C VAL A 15 8.45 -8.98 -0.47
N ASP A 16 8.01 -10.00 -1.18
CA ASP A 16 8.86 -10.78 -2.08
C ASP A 16 9.26 -9.90 -3.29
N PRO A 17 10.54 -9.52 -3.42
CA PRO A 17 10.99 -8.66 -4.52
C PRO A 17 11.03 -9.37 -5.87
N ASP A 18 11.02 -10.71 -5.87
CA ASP A 18 11.04 -11.54 -7.08
C ASP A 18 9.61 -11.89 -7.58
N ARG A 19 8.57 -11.53 -6.81
CA ARG A 19 7.18 -11.69 -7.28
C ARG A 19 6.81 -10.63 -8.31
N THR A 20 6.04 -11.04 -9.31
CA THR A 20 5.42 -10.12 -10.27
C THR A 20 4.49 -9.15 -9.52
N PRO A 21 4.67 -7.82 -9.67
CA PRO A 21 3.78 -6.84 -9.09
C PRO A 21 2.33 -7.07 -9.50
N ARG A 22 1.42 -7.05 -8.53
CA ARG A 22 -0.01 -7.08 -8.81
C ARG A 22 -0.48 -5.69 -9.27
N SER A 23 -1.48 -5.68 -10.14
CA SER A 23 -2.16 -4.46 -10.57
C SER A 23 -3.65 -4.57 -10.33
N ILE A 24 -4.27 -3.49 -9.86
CA ILE A 24 -5.70 -3.38 -9.64
C ILE A 24 -6.20 -2.07 -10.25
N ASP A 25 -7.45 -2.06 -10.71
CA ASP A 25 -8.03 -0.86 -11.31
C ASP A 25 -8.44 0.18 -10.26
N HIS A 26 -8.82 1.37 -10.73
CA HIS A 26 -9.29 2.46 -9.88
C HIS A 26 -10.60 2.16 -9.16
N ALA A 27 -11.48 1.34 -9.76
CA ALA A 27 -12.76 1.01 -9.15
C ALA A 27 -12.57 0.10 -7.94
N GLN A 28 -11.72 -0.92 -8.07
CA GLN A 28 -11.35 -1.83 -7.00
C GLN A 28 -10.62 -1.10 -5.86
N MET A 29 -9.66 -0.22 -6.18
CA MET A 29 -9.00 0.58 -5.14
C MET A 29 -9.97 1.52 -4.42
N ARG A 30 -10.96 2.10 -5.14
CA ARG A 30 -12.01 2.91 -4.52
C ARG A 30 -12.85 2.10 -3.53
N LEU A 31 -13.22 0.86 -3.86
CA LEU A 31 -13.93 -0.02 -2.93
C LEU A 31 -13.14 -0.25 -1.64
N TYR A 32 -11.82 -0.46 -1.73
CA TYR A 32 -10.98 -0.62 -0.54
C TYR A 32 -10.87 0.67 0.30
N GLN A 33 -10.86 1.83 -0.34
CA GLN A 33 -10.90 3.12 0.35
C GLN A 33 -12.24 3.33 1.07
N GLU A 34 -13.36 3.02 0.42
CA GLU A 34 -14.70 3.09 1.01
C GLU A 34 -14.84 2.17 2.22
N GLN A 35 -14.22 0.99 2.16
CA GLN A 35 -14.14 0.04 3.27
C GLN A 35 -13.12 0.44 4.35
N ARG A 36 -12.43 1.58 4.21
CA ARG A 36 -11.38 2.07 5.12
C ARG A 36 -10.23 1.08 5.34
N LEU A 37 -9.97 0.21 4.35
CA LEU A 37 -8.85 -0.74 4.37
C LEU A 37 -7.55 -0.12 3.87
N VAL A 38 -7.63 1.09 3.31
CA VAL A 38 -6.52 1.78 2.65
C VAL A 38 -6.06 2.96 3.48
N THR A 39 -4.75 3.06 3.71
CA THR A 39 -4.13 4.28 4.27
C THR A 39 -3.53 5.10 3.15
N LEU A 40 -3.90 6.38 3.06
CA LEU A 40 -3.41 7.26 2.03
C LEU A 40 -2.15 8.00 2.49
N LEU A 41 -1.08 7.95 1.69
CA LEU A 41 0.19 8.59 2.04
C LEU A 41 0.42 9.92 1.31
N SER A 42 -0.06 10.05 0.07
CA SER A 42 0.05 11.29 -0.70
C SER A 42 -1.24 11.59 -1.46
N THR A 43 -1.84 12.77 -1.22
CA THR A 43 -2.92 13.36 -2.04
C THR A 43 -2.41 14.44 -3.00
N ARG A 44 -1.14 14.88 -2.87
CA ARG A 44 -0.70 16.17 -3.44
C ARG A 44 -0.60 16.17 -4.96
N ASP A 45 -0.33 15.02 -5.57
CA ASP A 45 -0.21 14.89 -7.01
C ASP A 45 -1.36 14.04 -7.54
N ARG A 46 -2.21 14.62 -8.40
CA ARG A 46 -3.39 13.94 -8.97
C ARG A 46 -3.05 12.67 -9.75
N TYR A 47 -1.79 12.49 -10.12
CA TYR A 47 -1.32 11.41 -11.00
C TYR A 47 -0.47 10.36 -10.30
N ARG A 48 -0.06 10.56 -9.03
CA ARG A 48 0.80 9.63 -8.30
C ARG A 48 0.35 9.49 -6.86
N MET A 49 -0.75 8.78 -6.68
CA MET A 49 -1.33 8.52 -5.38
C MET A 49 -0.67 7.29 -4.75
N ILE A 50 -0.02 7.46 -3.61
CA ILE A 50 0.60 6.34 -2.89
C ILE A 50 -0.33 5.93 -1.76
N VAL A 51 -0.66 4.65 -1.71
CA VAL A 51 -1.57 4.09 -0.73
C VAL A 51 -1.05 2.80 -0.13
N ARG A 52 -1.42 2.51 1.11
CA ARG A 52 -1.13 1.25 1.78
C ARG A 52 -2.37 0.40 1.84
N TYR A 53 -2.29 -0.83 1.35
CA TYR A 53 -3.34 -1.83 1.43
C TYR A 53 -2.72 -3.20 1.69
N ASP A 54 -3.28 -3.95 2.64
CA ASP A 54 -2.81 -5.29 3.01
C ASP A 54 -1.29 -5.35 3.27
N SER A 55 -0.82 -4.48 4.18
CA SER A 55 0.59 -4.29 4.54
C SER A 55 1.53 -3.86 3.40
N THR A 56 1.03 -3.71 2.17
CA THR A 56 1.82 -3.42 0.97
C THR A 56 1.54 -2.02 0.45
N TRP A 57 2.55 -1.39 -0.14
CA TRP A 57 2.41 -0.09 -0.80
C TRP A 57 1.98 -0.25 -2.25
N TRP A 58 1.09 0.62 -2.70
CA TRP A 58 0.58 0.67 -4.06
C TRP A 58 0.73 2.09 -4.59
N ILE A 59 1.10 2.22 -5.86
CA ILE A 59 1.19 3.49 -6.57
C ILE A 59 0.13 3.55 -7.65
N GLY A 60 -0.72 4.57 -7.59
CA GLY A 60 -1.71 4.89 -8.60
C GLY A 60 -1.09 5.70 -9.73
N ASP A 61 -1.39 5.31 -10.97
CA ASP A 61 -1.11 6.04 -12.21
C ASP A 61 -2.41 6.11 -13.05
N ARG A 62 -2.32 6.48 -14.32
CA ARG A 62 -3.45 6.60 -15.26
C ARG A 62 -4.30 5.33 -15.33
N ASP A 63 -3.66 4.16 -15.41
CA ASP A 63 -4.33 2.89 -15.71
C ASP A 63 -4.83 2.15 -14.46
N GLY A 64 -4.38 2.53 -13.27
CA GLY A 64 -4.76 1.88 -12.02
C GLY A 64 -3.66 1.97 -10.97
N PHE A 65 -3.68 1.04 -10.03
CA PHE A 65 -2.70 0.91 -8.97
C PHE A 65 -1.81 -0.29 -9.20
N THR A 66 -0.52 -0.10 -9.07
CA THR A 66 0.47 -1.18 -9.12
C THR A 66 1.14 -1.33 -7.78
N GLU A 67 1.31 -2.57 -7.37
CA GLU A 67 1.99 -2.97 -6.15
C GLU A 67 3.48 -2.61 -6.20
N ILE A 68 4.02 -2.10 -5.09
CA ILE A 68 5.44 -1.84 -4.91
C ILE A 68 6.07 -3.07 -4.24
N THR A 69 6.76 -3.89 -5.01
CA THR A 69 7.47 -5.09 -4.52
C THR A 69 8.92 -4.83 -4.12
N SER A 70 9.45 -3.63 -4.37
CA SER A 70 10.83 -3.31 -3.99
C SER A 70 10.95 -3.07 -2.48
N THR A 71 11.66 -3.95 -1.78
CA THR A 71 11.91 -3.83 -0.33
C THR A 71 12.53 -2.47 0.04
N ALA A 72 13.44 -1.96 -0.78
CA ALA A 72 14.07 -0.66 -0.56
C ALA A 72 13.09 0.52 -0.72
N GLN A 73 12.11 0.42 -1.62
CA GLN A 73 11.07 1.44 -1.75
C GLN A 73 10.06 1.34 -0.61
N THR A 74 9.63 0.12 -0.26
CA THR A 74 8.73 -0.12 0.88
C THR A 74 9.30 0.45 2.18
N ALA A 75 10.57 0.16 2.50
CA ALA A 75 11.22 0.69 3.70
C ALA A 75 11.30 2.23 3.70
N LYS A 76 11.46 2.87 2.53
CA LYS A 76 11.44 4.33 2.42
C LYS A 76 10.04 4.89 2.68
N LEU A 77 9.01 4.25 2.12
CA LEU A 77 7.62 4.67 2.30
C LEU A 77 7.14 4.46 3.74
N ASP A 78 7.54 3.37 4.39
CA ASP A 78 7.25 3.13 5.80
C ASP A 78 7.86 4.22 6.68
N ARG A 79 9.16 4.53 6.50
CA ARG A 79 9.80 5.65 7.22
C ARG A 79 9.13 6.98 6.93
N TRP A 80 8.69 7.22 5.70
CA TRP A 80 7.99 8.45 5.36
C TRP A 80 6.62 8.54 6.03
N HIS A 81 5.87 7.44 6.04
CA HIS A 81 4.59 7.32 6.73
C HIS A 81 4.73 7.52 8.24
N GLU A 82 5.73 6.90 8.87
CA GLU A 82 6.07 7.12 10.28
C GLU A 82 6.41 8.58 10.55
N ARG A 83 7.22 9.21 9.70
CA ARG A 83 7.59 10.63 9.84
C ARG A 83 6.38 11.57 9.71
N LEU A 84 5.42 11.25 8.86
CA LEU A 84 4.19 12.03 8.71
C LEU A 84 3.28 11.88 9.93
N ASN A 85 3.13 10.66 10.45
CA ASN A 85 2.27 10.39 11.61
C ASN A 85 2.87 10.88 12.94
N ASN A 86 4.19 10.75 13.12
CA ASN A 86 4.84 11.09 14.38
C ASN A 86 5.15 12.58 14.56
N GLY A 87 4.77 13.44 13.60
CA GLY A 87 4.81 14.89 13.75
C GLY A 87 6.21 15.49 13.98
N ALA A 88 6.79 16.06 12.94
CA ALA A 88 7.92 17.01 13.00
C ALA A 88 9.27 16.46 13.52
N LEU A 89 10.23 16.30 12.59
CA LEU A 89 11.68 16.34 12.89
C LEU A 89 12.16 17.79 13.01
N TRP A 90 11.55 18.56 13.91
CA TRP A 90 12.13 19.80 14.42
C TRP A 90 12.03 19.70 15.94
N SER A 91 13.06 19.11 16.55
CA SER A 91 13.44 19.29 17.95
C SER A 91 14.93 19.59 17.97
#